data_AF-A0A397BYN0-F1
#
_entry.id   AF-A0A397BYN0-F1
#
_cell.length_a   1.000
_cell.length_b   1.000
_cell.length_c   1.000
_cell.angle_alpha   90.00
_cell.angle_beta   90.00
_cell.angle_gamma   90.00
#
_symmetry.space_group_name_H-M   'P 1'
#
loop_
_entity.id
_entity.type
_entity.pdbx_description
1 polymer ?
#
loop_
_entity_poly.entity_id
_entity_poly.type
_entity_poly.pdbx_seq_one_letter_code
_entity_poly.pdbx_strand_id
1 'polypeptide(L)' 'EYVAKFRRICTQVCDMTERNKVSWFQRGLRTRTREELQYRRCETVTLAIQVALDYDVQKIMQGNE' A
#
# COMPACT_ATOMS: atom_id res chain seq x y z
N GLU A 1 -8.28 27.63 6.30
CA GLU A 1 -8.38 26.31 6.97
C GLU A 1 -7.86 25.15 6.13
N TYR A 2 -8.25 25.00 4.86
CA TYR A 2 -7.80 23.92 3.97
C TYR A 2 -6.26 23.77 3.90
N VAL A 3 -5.53 24.86 3.64
CA VAL A 3 -4.06 24.85 3.50
C VAL A 3 -3.37 24.31 4.76
N ALA A 4 -3.85 24.70 5.94
CA ALA A 4 -3.31 24.23 7.21
C ALA A 4 -3.54 22.72 7.43
N LYS A 5 -4.72 22.22 7.05
CA LYS A 5 -5.06 20.79 7.12
C LYS A 5 -4.21 19.99 6.13
N PHE A 6 -4.05 20.47 4.90
CA PHE A 6 -3.21 19.83 3.89
C PHE A 6 -1.76 19.75 4.35
N ARG A 7 -1.19 20.88 4.82
CA ARG A 7 0.18 20.92 5.36
C ARG A 7 0.37 19.90 6.48
N ARG A 8 -0.58 19.80 7.42
CA ARG A 8 -0.52 18.85 8.53
C ARG A 8 -0.45 17.41 8.04
N ILE A 9 -1.26 17.04 7.04
CA ILE A 9 -1.25 15.69 6.46
C ILE A 9 0.10 15.42 5.79
N CYS A 10 0.62 16.36 4.98
CA CYS A 10 1.92 16.21 4.35
C CYS A 10 3.03 16.00 5.38
N THR A 11 3.08 16.81 6.44
CA THR A 11 4.07 16.66 7.52
C THR A 11 3.95 15.30 8.20
N GLN A 12 2.73 14.86 8.52
CA GLN A 12 2.52 13.55 9.14
C GLN A 12 3.01 12.41 8.24
N VAL A 13 2.74 12.45 6.94
CA VAL A 13 3.20 11.44 5.98
C VAL A 13 4.72 11.49 5.82
N CYS A 14 5.34 12.67 5.81
CA CYS A 14 6.79 12.83 5.74
C CYS A 14 7.50 12.26 6.98
N ASP A 15 6.94 12.47 8.17
CA ASP A 15 7.50 12.01 9.45
C ASP A 15 7.24 10.51 9.71
N MET A 16 6.37 9.87 8.92
CA MET A 16 6.11 8.44 9.05
C MET A 16 7.27 7.59 8.54
N THR A 17 7.63 6.57 9.31
CA THR A 17 8.55 5.52 8.86
C THR A 17 7.95 4.73 7.70
N GLU A 18 8.80 4.21 6.81
CA GLU A 18 8.35 3.36 5.69
C GLU A 18 7.52 2.16 6.17
N ARG A 19 7.93 1.51 7.27
CA ARG A 19 7.16 0.44 7.90
C ARG A 19 5.74 0.87 8.30
N ASN A 20 5.60 2.06 8.89
CA ASN A 20 4.28 2.57 9.25
C ASN A 20 3.45 2.86 8.00
N LYS A 21 4.04 3.43 6.96
CA LYS A 21 3.32 3.68 5.70
C LYS A 21 2.88 2.37 5.03
N VAL A 22 3.72 1.33 5.03
CA VAL A 22 3.34 -0.01 4.53
C VAL A 22 2.20 -0.60 5.35
N SER A 23 2.27 -0.52 6.69
CA SER A 23 1.19 -1.01 7.56
C SER A 23 -0.13 -0.29 7.30
N TRP A 24 -0.09 1.04 7.09
CA TRP A 24 -1.27 1.82 6.72
C TRP A 24 -1.81 1.43 5.34
N PHE A 25 -0.94 1.26 4.35
CA PHE A 25 -1.33 0.82 3.01
C PHE A 25 -2.04 -0.54 3.06
N GLN A 26 -1.48 -1.52 3.79
CA GLN A 26 -2.05 -2.86 3.95
C GLN A 26 -3.45 -2.87 4.59
N ARG A 27 -3.78 -1.89 5.44
CA ARG A 27 -5.12 -1.78 6.06
C ARG A 27 -6.23 -1.48 5.05
N GLY A 28 -5.89 -0.80 3.95
CA GLY A 28 -6.84 -0.46 2.88
C GLY A 28 -7.04 -1.58 1.85
N LEU A 29 -6.25 -2.66 1.91
CA LEU A 29 -6.28 -3.72 0.90
C LEU A 29 -7.27 -4.84 1.25
N ARG A 30 -7.76 -5.51 0.19
CA ARG A 30 -8.55 -6.74 0.32
C ARG A 30 -7.70 -7.86 0.92
N THR A 31 -8.34 -8.80 1.62
CA THR A 31 -7.67 -9.86 2.40
C THR A 31 -6.59 -10.62 1.62
N ARG A 32 -6.87 -11.05 0.38
CA ARG A 32 -5.91 -11.82 -0.44
C ARG A 32 -4.67 -11.00 -0.86
N THR A 33 -4.87 -9.77 -1.32
CA THR A 33 -3.76 -8.87 -1.69
C THR A 33 -2.94 -8.53 -0.44
N ARG A 34 -3.59 -8.35 0.71
CA ARG A 34 -2.90 -8.13 1.99
C ARG A 34 -2.05 -9.33 2.42
N GLU A 35 -2.54 -10.55 2.26
CA GLU A 35 -1.79 -11.79 2.56
C GLU A 35 -0.53 -11.90 1.70
N GLU A 36 -0.63 -11.64 0.39
CA GLU A 36 0.52 -11.65 -0.53
C GLU A 36 1.59 -10.61 -0.10
N LEU A 37 1.16 -9.40 0.25
CA LEU A 37 2.07 -8.35 0.73
C LEU A 37 2.75 -8.71 2.05
N GLN A 38 2.04 -9.40 2.95
CA GLN A 38 2.60 -9.90 4.20
C GLN A 38 3.62 -11.03 3.95
N TYR A 39 3.31 -11.94 3.02
CA TYR A 39 4.21 -13.01 2.61
C TYR A 39 5.52 -12.45 2.05
N ARG A 40 5.45 -11.44 1.17
CA ARG A 40 6.65 -10.82 0.56
C ARG A 40 7.43 -9.87 1.47
N ARG A 41 6.93 -9.60 2.69
CA ARG A 41 7.58 -8.71 3.68
C ARG A 41 8.03 -7.37 3.08
N CYS A 42 7.11 -6.69 2.38
CA CYS A 42 7.44 -5.42 1.72
C CYS A 42 7.96 -4.39 2.74
N GLU A 43 9.20 -3.93 2.57
CA GLU A 43 9.83 -2.97 3.50
C GLU A 43 9.53 -1.51 3.14
N THR A 44 9.13 -1.26 1.89
CA THR A 44 8.81 0.08 1.37
C THR A 44 7.41 0.09 0.76
N VAL A 45 6.78 1.27 0.77
CA VAL A 45 5.46 1.46 0.16
C VAL A 45 5.51 1.23 -1.34
N THR A 46 6.59 1.65 -2.01
CA THR A 46 6.77 1.43 -3.45
C THR A 46 6.74 -0.05 -3.81
N LEU A 47 7.44 -0.88 -3.05
CA LEU A 47 7.43 -2.33 -3.26
C LEU A 47 6.04 -2.91 -2.98
N ALA A 48 5.39 -2.46 -1.91
CA ALA A 48 4.03 -2.88 -1.59
C ALA A 48 3.02 -2.53 -2.70
N ILE A 49 3.14 -1.35 -3.32
CA ILE A 49 2.32 -0.93 -4.46
C ILE A 49 2.60 -1.82 -5.67
N GLN A 50 3.87 -2.04 -6.01
CA GLN A 50 4.23 -2.88 -7.15
C GLN A 50 3.66 -4.30 -7.00
N VAL A 51 3.82 -4.92 -5.83
CA VAL A 51 3.31 -6.27 -5.56
C VAL A 51 1.78 -6.30 -5.63
N ALA A 52 1.09 -5.29 -5.11
CA ALA A 52 -0.37 -5.21 -5.20
C ALA A 52 -0.84 -5.09 -6.66
N LEU A 53 -0.18 -4.27 -7.47
CA LEU A 53 -0.46 -4.12 -8.90
C LEU A 53 -0.20 -5.42 -9.67
N ASP A 54 0.95 -6.07 -9.42
CA ASP A 54 1.31 -7.32 -10.07
C ASP A 54 0.31 -8.42 -9.73
N TYR A 55 -0.15 -8.50 -8.47
CA TYR A 55 -1.16 -9.46 -8.05
C TYR A 55 -2.51 -9.24 -8.73
N ASP A 56 -2.96 -7.99 -8.85
CA ASP A 56 -4.20 -7.66 -9.55
C ASP A 56 -4.10 -7.95 -11.06
N VAL A 57 -2.97 -7.63 -11.70
CA VAL A 57 -2.70 -7.94 -13.11
C VAL A 57 -2.65 -9.45 -13.35
N GLN A 58 -1.97 -10.22 -12.48
CA GLN A 58 -1.95 -11.68 -12.56
C GLN A 58 -3.34 -12.27 -12.41
N LYS A 59 -4.18 -11.72 -11.53
CA LYS A 59 -5.57 -12.15 -11.38
C LYS A 59 -6.41 -11.88 -12.63
N ILE A 60 -6.17 -10.77 -13.32
CA ILE A 60 -6.84 -10.48 -14.61
C ILE A 60 -6.36 -11.47 -15.68
N MET A 61 -5.07 -11.77 -15.74
CA MET A 61 -4.51 -12.74 -16.70
C MET A 61 -4.92 -14.20 -16.41
N GLN A 62 -5.18 -14.54 -15.15
CA GLN A 62 -5.68 -15.85 -14.72
C GLN A 62 -7.22 -15.95 -14.77
N GLY A 63 -7.92 -14.87 -15.10
CA GLY A 63 -9.38 -14.79 -15.20
C GLY A 63 -9.89 -14.80 -16.63
N ASN A 64 -9.66 -15.90 -17.34
CA ASN A 64 -10.48 -16.37 -18.46
C ASN A 64 -11.15 -17.70 -18.04
N GLU A 65 -11.83 -17.70 -16.90
CA GLU A 65 -12.71 -18.77 -16.44
C GLU A 65 -14.04 -18.19 -15.92
#